data_AF-A0A5N5W9I1-F1
#
_entry.id   AF-A0A5N5W9I1-F1
#
_cell.length_a   1.000
_cell.length_b   1.000
_cell.length_c   1.000
_cell.angle_alpha   90.00
_cell.angle_beta   90.00
_cell.angle_gamma   90.00
#
_symmetry.space_group_name_H-M   'P 1'
#
loop_
_entity.id
_entity.type
_entity.pdbx_description
1 polymer ?
#
loop_
_entity_poly.entity_id
_entity_poly.type
_entity_poly.pdbx_seq_one_letter_code
_entity_poly.pdbx_strand_id
1 'polypeptide(L)'
;MVRRHGARGHPGRRDRGAPRPRRRRRARRARARLPPDRGDAPRSRRRSAGPGRGRPARGLPGPPDHRTAVLSADPGAGTEPFPPEGAEVDTHGVPPVQEPYGPVDQEVWRHLYRQQAELVPAAAPPLYLEGLALLGLPTDHVPDLGQVNERLSAVSGWTCVAVDGLVKGPEFFDMLLHRRFPVTSRMRAPEELRFARLPDLFHDLFGHGPYLAHARTADLYQEFGRIGVRCAGRPEDFALLQGILWSTLETGLIRTPGGLRALGGAILSSADEIRQCLDPACPVEPFDPEVVRFATYDILRLQSRYFAVEDLEEIESALADLDALVTDGGRS
;
A
#
# COMPACT_ATOMS: atom_id res chain seq x y z
N MET A 1 -11.77 -66.88 -8.94
CA MET A 1 -11.01 -68.14 -9.14
C MET A 1 -9.60 -67.75 -9.60
N VAL A 2 -8.73 -67.28 -8.71
CA VAL A 2 -7.58 -67.99 -8.09
C VAL A 2 -6.73 -68.79 -9.10
N ARG A 3 -5.50 -68.33 -9.40
CA ARG A 3 -4.23 -68.93 -8.92
C ARG A 3 -2.99 -68.09 -9.28
N ARG A 4 -2.00 -68.18 -8.39
CA ARG A 4 -0.74 -67.43 -8.26
C ARG A 4 0.48 -68.25 -8.74
N HIS A 5 1.62 -67.55 -8.78
CA HIS A 5 3.04 -67.95 -8.63
C HIS A 5 3.85 -68.00 -9.94
N GLY A 6 5.09 -67.49 -10.01
CA GLY A 6 6.02 -67.12 -8.94
C GLY A 6 7.25 -66.34 -9.45
N ALA A 7 8.08 -65.94 -8.49
CA ALA A 7 9.20 -64.99 -8.57
C ALA A 7 10.55 -65.60 -9.03
N ARG A 8 11.49 -64.70 -9.41
CA ARG A 8 12.98 -64.71 -9.31
C ARG A 8 13.47 -63.56 -10.24
N GLY A 9 14.46 -62.71 -10.01
CA GLY A 9 15.49 -62.49 -8.99
C GLY A 9 16.35 -61.27 -9.45
N HIS A 10 17.02 -60.62 -8.50
CA HIS A 10 17.87 -59.40 -8.53
C HIS A 10 19.08 -59.42 -9.52
N PRO A 11 19.85 -58.32 -9.78
CA PRO A 11 20.37 -57.36 -8.78
C PRO A 11 20.45 -55.88 -9.19
N GLY A 12 20.80 -55.04 -8.19
CA GLY A 12 20.64 -53.60 -8.23
C GLY A 12 21.78 -52.79 -8.85
N ARG A 13 21.52 -51.49 -8.97
CA ARG A 13 22.53 -50.44 -9.01
C ARG A 13 22.04 -49.24 -8.21
N ARG A 14 22.94 -48.80 -7.32
CA ARG A 14 22.85 -47.59 -6.50
C ARG A 14 23.25 -46.40 -7.36
N ASP A 15 22.43 -45.36 -7.40
CA ASP A 15 22.86 -43.99 -7.72
C ASP A 15 22.32 -43.08 -6.62
N ARG A 16 23.12 -42.78 -5.59
CA ARG A 16 24.05 -41.63 -5.50
C ARG A 16 23.35 -40.30 -5.78
N GLY A 17 23.12 -39.60 -4.66
CA GLY A 17 22.31 -38.40 -4.57
C GLY A 17 22.81 -37.23 -5.41
N ALA A 18 21.84 -36.50 -5.95
CA ALA A 18 22.05 -35.20 -6.57
C ALA A 18 22.30 -34.12 -5.49
N PRO A 19 23.28 -33.22 -5.67
CA PRO A 19 23.65 -32.22 -4.68
C PRO A 19 22.70 -31.02 -4.66
N ARG A 20 22.38 -30.55 -3.45
CA ARG A 20 21.64 -29.32 -3.16
C ARG A 20 22.35 -28.08 -3.74
N PRO A 21 21.63 -27.09 -4.30
CA PRO A 21 22.24 -25.85 -4.74
C PRO A 21 22.72 -25.01 -3.55
N ARG A 22 24.01 -24.64 -3.58
CA ARG A 22 24.67 -23.80 -2.56
C ARG A 22 24.15 -22.37 -2.63
N ARG A 23 23.74 -21.84 -1.47
CA ARG A 23 23.47 -20.41 -1.23
C ARG A 23 24.66 -19.55 -1.71
N ARG A 24 24.44 -18.69 -2.71
CA ARG A 24 25.40 -17.65 -3.09
C ARG A 24 25.33 -16.53 -2.05
N ARG A 25 26.35 -16.43 -1.18
CA ARG A 25 26.61 -15.22 -0.40
C ARG A 25 26.95 -14.09 -1.37
N ARG A 26 26.11 -13.04 -1.44
CA ARG A 26 26.45 -11.79 -2.12
C ARG A 26 27.58 -11.10 -1.35
N ALA A 27 28.68 -10.83 -2.05
CA ALA A 27 29.80 -10.05 -1.55
C ALA A 27 29.42 -8.56 -1.46
N ARG A 28 29.74 -7.94 -0.31
CA ARG A 28 29.70 -6.49 -0.12
C ARG A 28 30.66 -5.82 -1.11
N ARG A 29 30.13 -4.99 -2.03
CA ARG A 29 30.97 -4.10 -2.84
C ARG A 29 31.39 -2.90 -1.99
N ALA A 30 32.70 -2.77 -1.79
CA ALA A 30 33.32 -1.59 -1.21
C ALA A 30 33.19 -0.40 -2.17
N ARG A 31 32.80 0.76 -1.64
CA ARG A 31 32.73 2.03 -2.38
C ARG A 31 34.15 2.48 -2.74
N ALA A 32 34.40 2.72 -4.03
CA ALA A 32 35.62 3.35 -4.51
C ALA A 32 35.63 4.83 -4.10
N ARG A 33 36.76 5.27 -3.51
CA ARG A 33 37.05 6.66 -3.16
C ARG A 33 37.49 7.42 -4.41
N LEU A 34 36.88 8.57 -4.67
CA LEU A 34 37.39 9.57 -5.63
C LEU A 34 38.41 10.49 -4.92
N PRO A 35 39.50 10.91 -5.59
CA PRO A 35 40.51 11.79 -5.04
C PRO A 35 40.06 13.28 -5.03
N PRO A 36 40.66 14.14 -4.18
CA PRO A 36 40.30 15.55 -4.11
C PRO A 36 41.01 16.35 -5.19
N ASP A 37 40.27 17.19 -5.91
CA ASP A 37 40.84 18.16 -6.83
C ASP A 37 41.19 19.46 -6.08
N ARG A 38 42.39 19.99 -6.40
CA ARG A 38 42.98 21.19 -5.81
C ARG A 38 42.83 22.34 -6.79
N GLY A 39 42.35 23.49 -6.31
CA GLY A 39 42.33 24.74 -7.09
C GLY A 39 42.26 25.98 -6.19
N ASP A 40 43.42 26.47 -5.76
CA ASP A 40 43.72 27.87 -5.38
C ASP A 40 43.58 28.78 -6.63
N ALA A 41 43.28 30.09 -6.66
CA ALA A 41 43.11 31.25 -5.77
C ALA A 41 42.47 32.39 -6.65
N PRO A 42 42.44 33.72 -6.33
CA PRO A 42 42.67 34.44 -5.07
C PRO A 42 41.52 35.42 -4.66
N ARG A 43 41.46 35.77 -3.37
CA ARG A 43 40.62 36.86 -2.84
C ARG A 43 41.45 38.11 -2.54
N SER A 44 41.09 39.23 -3.15
CA SER A 44 41.63 40.56 -2.87
C SER A 44 41.03 41.16 -1.59
N ARG A 45 41.90 41.66 -0.71
CA ARG A 45 41.56 42.44 0.50
C ARG A 45 41.30 43.91 0.13
N ARG A 46 40.23 44.51 0.67
CA ARG A 46 40.20 45.93 1.06
C ARG A 46 39.48 46.10 2.40
N ARG A 47 40.10 46.91 3.26
CA ARG A 47 39.66 47.33 4.59
C ARG A 47 39.00 48.71 4.51
N SER A 48 37.96 48.94 5.32
CA SER A 48 37.61 50.22 5.98
C SER A 48 36.38 49.98 6.87
N ALA A 49 36.53 49.93 8.20
CA ALA A 49 36.31 51.02 9.18
C ALA A 49 34.80 51.29 9.49
N GLY A 50 34.38 50.97 10.73
CA GLY A 50 33.04 51.29 11.29
C GLY A 50 33.00 52.66 12.00
N PRO A 51 32.09 52.93 12.97
CA PRO A 51 30.96 52.14 13.46
C PRO A 51 29.60 52.90 13.49
N GLY A 52 28.49 52.18 13.40
CA GLY A 52 27.14 52.68 13.67
C GLY A 52 26.40 51.71 14.59
N ARG A 53 26.02 52.17 15.78
CA ARG A 53 25.33 51.37 16.80
C ARG A 53 23.89 51.09 16.35
N GLY A 54 23.60 49.83 16.05
CA GLY A 54 22.26 49.29 15.79
C GLY A 54 22.04 47.99 16.55
N ARG A 55 20.88 47.83 17.17
CA ARG A 55 20.44 46.74 18.06
C ARG A 55 20.62 45.34 17.42
N PRO A 56 20.90 44.28 18.20
CA PRO A 56 21.06 42.93 17.65
C PRO A 56 19.71 42.36 17.21
N ALA A 57 19.58 42.03 15.93
CA ALA A 57 18.55 41.15 15.41
C ALA A 57 18.85 39.72 15.87
N ARG A 58 17.85 39.04 16.45
CA ARG A 58 17.93 37.64 16.85
C ARG A 58 18.28 36.78 15.62
N GLY A 59 19.34 35.98 15.74
CA GLY A 59 19.77 35.05 14.71
C GLY A 59 18.69 34.02 14.39
N LEU A 60 18.51 33.74 13.11
CA LEU A 60 17.76 32.59 12.62
C LEU A 60 18.49 31.31 13.07
N PRO A 61 17.79 30.31 13.62
CA PRO A 61 18.41 29.04 13.93
C PRO A 61 18.87 28.37 12.63
N GLY A 62 20.09 27.81 12.64
CA GLY A 62 20.58 26.96 11.56
C GLY A 62 19.69 25.71 11.39
N PRO A 63 19.81 24.99 10.25
CA PRO A 63 19.02 23.79 10.01
C PRO A 63 19.25 22.78 11.14
N PRO A 64 18.19 22.16 11.69
CA PRO A 64 18.34 21.22 12.78
C PRO A 64 19.15 20.00 12.33
N ASP A 65 20.05 19.56 13.20
CA ASP A 65 20.82 18.33 13.09
C ASP A 65 19.85 17.14 13.07
N HIS A 66 19.76 16.43 11.94
CA HIS A 66 18.76 15.40 11.63
C HIS A 66 19.11 14.03 12.22
N ARG A 67 19.83 14.04 13.34
CA ARG A 67 20.06 12.87 14.16
C ARG A 67 19.48 13.19 15.53
N THR A 68 18.55 12.36 15.99
CA THR A 68 17.80 12.47 17.25
C THR A 68 16.55 13.37 17.21
N ALA A 69 15.53 12.93 16.47
CA ALA A 69 14.14 13.22 16.83
C ALA A 69 13.54 11.93 17.40
N VAL A 70 13.56 11.81 18.73
CA VAL A 70 12.71 10.86 19.46
C VAL A 70 11.29 11.43 19.35
N LEU A 71 10.45 10.76 18.56
CA LEU A 71 9.05 11.14 18.41
C LEU A 71 8.28 10.70 19.65
N SER A 72 8.07 11.65 20.56
CA SER A 72 7.08 11.54 21.63
C SER A 72 5.68 11.63 21.01
N ALA A 73 4.81 10.73 21.44
CA ALA A 73 3.37 10.85 21.26
C ALA A 73 2.89 12.23 21.75
N ASP A 74 2.09 12.90 20.93
CA ASP A 74 1.15 13.89 21.43
C ASP A 74 -0.23 13.21 21.45
N PRO A 75 -0.75 12.81 22.64
CA PRO A 75 -2.05 12.17 22.75
C PRO A 75 -3.21 13.17 22.60
N GLY A 76 -2.93 14.45 22.32
CA GLY A 76 -3.90 15.55 22.41
C GLY A 76 -4.59 15.97 21.12
N ALA A 77 -4.24 15.42 19.96
CA ALA A 77 -4.90 15.78 18.70
C ALA A 77 -6.09 14.86 18.43
N GLY A 78 -7.20 15.10 19.15
CA GLY A 78 -8.56 14.63 18.83
C GLY A 78 -8.65 13.34 18.01
N THR A 79 -8.18 12.23 18.59
CA THR A 79 -8.40 10.89 18.02
C THR A 79 -9.82 10.47 18.35
N GLU A 80 -10.77 10.80 17.48
CA GLU A 80 -12.02 10.04 17.43
C GLU A 80 -11.65 8.56 17.22
N PRO A 81 -12.25 7.60 17.96
CA PRO A 81 -12.03 6.19 17.69
C PRO A 81 -12.40 5.92 16.22
N PHE A 82 -11.47 5.28 15.49
CA PHE A 82 -11.70 4.85 14.12
C PHE A 82 -11.90 3.33 14.07
N PRO A 83 -12.88 2.85 13.29
CA PRO A 83 -13.95 3.61 12.61
C PRO A 83 -14.84 4.42 13.57
N PRO A 84 -15.43 5.56 13.13
CA PRO A 84 -16.38 6.29 13.94
C PRO A 84 -17.45 5.35 14.48
N GLU A 85 -17.93 5.58 15.70
CA GLU A 85 -18.92 4.70 16.32
C GLU A 85 -20.15 4.55 15.39
N GLY A 86 -20.41 3.31 14.96
CA GLY A 86 -21.51 2.98 14.03
C GLY A 86 -21.18 3.02 12.52
N ALA A 87 -19.93 3.29 12.13
CA ALA A 87 -19.51 3.23 10.72
C ALA A 87 -19.21 1.79 10.22
N GLU A 88 -19.05 0.84 11.15
CA GLU A 88 -18.85 -0.57 10.82
C GLU A 88 -20.17 -1.28 10.52
N VAL A 89 -20.17 -2.10 9.49
CA VAL A 89 -21.29 -2.98 9.13
C VAL A 89 -20.90 -4.44 9.29
N ASP A 90 -21.87 -5.26 9.73
CA ASP A 90 -21.79 -6.73 9.65
C ASP A 90 -22.33 -7.13 8.28
N THR A 91 -21.57 -7.90 7.49
CA THR A 91 -22.00 -8.24 6.13
C THR A 91 -23.16 -9.26 6.11
N HIS A 92 -23.54 -9.80 7.28
CA HIS A 92 -24.71 -10.67 7.54
C HIS A 92 -24.86 -11.86 6.57
N GLY A 93 -23.83 -12.23 5.81
CA GLY A 93 -23.88 -13.31 4.81
C GLY A 93 -24.83 -13.06 3.63
N VAL A 94 -25.38 -11.84 3.49
CA VAL A 94 -26.23 -11.45 2.35
C VAL A 94 -25.36 -10.59 1.45
N PRO A 95 -25.05 -11.00 0.20
CA PRO A 95 -24.33 -10.12 -0.71
C PRO A 95 -25.22 -8.90 -0.95
N PRO A 96 -24.79 -7.69 -0.56
CA PRO A 96 -25.63 -6.54 -0.75
C PRO A 96 -25.74 -6.28 -2.24
N VAL A 97 -26.95 -5.92 -2.61
CA VAL A 97 -27.30 -5.60 -3.99
C VAL A 97 -26.80 -4.18 -4.22
N GLN A 98 -26.06 -3.96 -5.30
CA GLN A 98 -25.71 -2.63 -5.74
C GLN A 98 -27.01 -1.82 -5.90
N GLU A 99 -27.16 -0.77 -5.09
CA GLU A 99 -28.33 0.09 -5.20
C GLU A 99 -28.32 0.86 -6.53
N PRO A 100 -29.50 1.24 -7.06
CA PRO A 100 -29.56 2.01 -8.30
C PRO A 100 -28.87 3.37 -8.13
N TYR A 101 -27.91 3.68 -9.00
CA TYR A 101 -27.22 4.97 -9.02
C TYR A 101 -28.03 6.04 -9.77
N GLY A 102 -28.21 7.19 -9.12
CA GLY A 102 -28.91 8.34 -9.68
C GLY A 102 -28.03 9.19 -10.59
N PRO A 103 -28.61 10.21 -11.27
CA PRO A 103 -27.85 11.07 -12.18
C PRO A 103 -26.65 11.79 -11.53
N VAL A 104 -26.73 12.11 -10.23
CA VAL A 104 -25.63 12.72 -9.48
C VAL A 104 -24.45 11.75 -9.35
N ASP A 105 -24.71 10.51 -8.95
CA ASP A 105 -23.68 9.47 -8.82
C ASP A 105 -22.96 9.21 -10.15
N GLN A 106 -23.73 9.19 -11.24
CA GLN A 106 -23.20 9.04 -12.61
C GLN A 106 -22.25 10.17 -12.99
N GLU A 107 -22.59 11.42 -12.66
CA GLU A 107 -21.73 12.56 -12.95
C GLU A 107 -20.50 12.60 -12.02
N VAL A 108 -20.65 12.22 -10.75
CA VAL A 108 -19.52 12.09 -9.81
C VAL A 108 -18.51 11.08 -10.34
N TRP A 109 -18.94 9.89 -10.74
CA TRP A 109 -18.06 8.88 -11.34
C TRP A 109 -17.33 9.42 -12.56
N ARG A 110 -18.08 10.01 -13.50
CA ARG A 110 -17.53 10.56 -14.75
C ARG A 110 -16.49 11.65 -14.47
N HIS A 111 -16.77 12.53 -13.50
CA HIS A 111 -15.85 13.58 -13.09
C HIS A 111 -14.55 12.98 -12.53
N LEU A 112 -14.66 12.07 -11.56
CA LEU A 112 -13.51 11.43 -10.92
C LEU A 112 -12.68 10.65 -11.94
N TYR A 113 -13.32 9.83 -12.79
CA TYR A 113 -12.62 9.06 -13.80
C TYR A 113 -11.87 9.96 -14.78
N ARG A 114 -12.51 11.02 -15.29
CA ARG A 114 -11.88 11.97 -16.21
C ARG A 114 -10.63 12.60 -15.58
N GLN A 115 -10.73 13.06 -14.34
CA GLN A 115 -9.62 13.65 -13.62
C GLN A 115 -8.49 12.62 -13.39
N GLN A 116 -8.82 11.40 -12.99
CA GLN A 116 -7.81 10.38 -12.74
C GLN A 116 -7.16 9.91 -14.04
N ALA A 117 -7.89 9.87 -15.16
CA ALA A 117 -7.34 9.54 -16.47
C ALA A 117 -6.25 10.52 -16.95
N GLU A 118 -6.25 11.77 -16.45
CA GLU A 118 -5.18 12.75 -16.72
C GLU A 118 -3.93 12.52 -15.84
N LEU A 119 -4.11 12.04 -14.61
CA LEU A 119 -3.04 11.96 -13.60
C LEU A 119 -2.38 10.58 -13.52
N VAL A 120 -3.20 9.52 -13.51
CA VAL A 120 -2.80 8.13 -13.28
C VAL A 120 -1.72 7.63 -14.25
N PRO A 121 -1.74 7.94 -15.57
CA PRO A 121 -0.71 7.44 -16.49
C PRO A 121 0.73 7.85 -16.09
N ALA A 122 0.88 9.01 -15.44
CA ALA A 122 2.17 9.48 -14.95
C ALA A 122 2.43 9.12 -13.47
N ALA A 123 1.36 8.97 -12.68
CA ALA A 123 1.45 8.78 -11.23
C ALA A 123 1.55 7.31 -10.79
N ALA A 124 0.92 6.38 -11.51
CA ALA A 124 0.80 4.98 -11.09
C ALA A 124 1.96 4.09 -11.58
N PRO A 125 2.25 2.97 -10.88
CA PRO A 125 3.20 1.96 -11.37
C PRO A 125 2.63 1.19 -12.57
N PRO A 126 3.49 0.62 -13.44
CA PRO A 126 3.05 -0.14 -14.63
C PRO A 126 2.02 -1.24 -14.33
N LEU A 127 2.22 -1.99 -13.24
CA LEU A 127 1.32 -3.08 -12.85
C LEU A 127 -0.11 -2.61 -12.54
N TYR A 128 -0.28 -1.36 -12.08
CA TYR A 128 -1.61 -0.78 -11.85
C TYR A 128 -2.26 -0.43 -13.18
N LEU A 129 -1.50 0.15 -14.12
CA LEU A 129 -2.00 0.49 -15.45
C LEU A 129 -2.39 -0.75 -16.25
N GLU A 130 -1.61 -1.83 -16.13
CA GLU A 130 -1.95 -3.15 -16.69
C GLU A 130 -3.24 -3.69 -16.08
N GLY A 131 -3.37 -3.65 -14.76
CA GLY A 131 -4.58 -4.03 -14.04
C GLY A 131 -5.82 -3.22 -14.44
N LEU A 132 -5.67 -1.90 -14.60
CA LEU A 132 -6.76 -1.00 -15.00
C LEU A 132 -7.25 -1.33 -16.41
N ALA A 133 -6.32 -1.63 -17.33
CA ALA A 133 -6.65 -2.07 -18.68
C ALA A 133 -7.37 -3.43 -18.70
N LEU A 134 -6.96 -4.38 -17.86
CA LEU A 134 -7.60 -5.69 -17.73
C LEU A 134 -9.01 -5.60 -17.13
N LEU A 135 -9.19 -4.76 -16.11
CA LEU A 135 -10.49 -4.56 -15.46
C LEU A 135 -11.50 -3.87 -16.39
N GLY A 136 -11.02 -2.89 -17.17
CA GLY A 136 -11.80 -2.22 -18.21
C GLY A 136 -12.97 -1.41 -17.67
N LEU A 137 -12.77 -0.70 -16.56
CA LEU A 137 -13.82 0.11 -15.93
C LEU A 137 -14.42 1.13 -16.94
N PRO A 138 -15.75 1.31 -16.95
CA PRO A 138 -16.38 2.32 -17.78
C PRO A 138 -15.94 3.73 -17.36
N THR A 139 -15.78 4.62 -18.33
CA THR A 139 -15.24 5.97 -18.08
C THR A 139 -16.33 7.03 -17.87
N ASP A 140 -17.58 6.72 -18.22
CA ASP A 140 -18.67 7.68 -18.37
C ASP A 140 -19.92 7.39 -17.51
N HIS A 141 -19.94 6.26 -16.80
CA HIS A 141 -21.01 5.83 -15.90
C HIS A 141 -20.47 4.92 -14.78
N VAL A 142 -21.19 4.87 -13.65
CA VAL A 142 -20.90 3.98 -12.54
C VAL A 142 -21.01 2.52 -13.01
N PRO A 143 -20.01 1.66 -12.77
CA PRO A 143 -20.00 0.28 -13.25
C PRO A 143 -21.10 -0.58 -12.63
N ASP A 144 -21.56 -1.57 -13.41
CA ASP A 144 -22.29 -2.71 -12.88
C ASP A 144 -21.32 -3.72 -12.25
N LEU A 145 -21.48 -4.01 -10.96
CA LEU A 145 -20.57 -4.88 -10.22
C LEU A 145 -20.60 -6.32 -10.73
N GLY A 146 -21.71 -6.77 -11.31
CA GLY A 146 -21.82 -8.07 -11.97
C GLY A 146 -20.86 -8.17 -13.16
N GLN A 147 -20.90 -7.18 -14.06
CA GLN A 147 -19.98 -7.11 -15.20
C GLN A 147 -18.52 -6.93 -14.79
N VAL A 148 -18.25 -6.16 -13.73
CA VAL A 148 -16.91 -6.05 -13.15
C VAL A 148 -16.44 -7.41 -12.65
N ASN A 149 -17.29 -8.14 -11.93
CA ASN A 149 -16.98 -9.46 -11.39
C ASN A 149 -16.78 -10.53 -12.47
N GLU A 150 -17.53 -10.49 -13.57
CA GLU A 150 -17.31 -11.39 -14.72
C GLU A 150 -15.88 -11.27 -15.24
N ARG A 151 -15.38 -10.03 -15.40
CA ARG A 151 -14.02 -9.77 -15.88
C ARG A 151 -12.97 -10.10 -14.83
N LEU A 152 -13.17 -9.61 -13.61
CA LEU A 152 -12.22 -9.79 -12.50
C LEU A 152 -12.04 -11.29 -12.17
N SER A 153 -13.13 -12.05 -12.12
CA SER A 153 -13.09 -13.48 -11.88
C SER A 153 -12.36 -14.23 -13.00
N ALA A 154 -12.55 -13.81 -14.26
CA ALA A 154 -11.88 -14.43 -15.40
C ALA A 154 -10.35 -14.22 -15.39
N VAL A 155 -9.85 -13.07 -14.91
CA VAL A 155 -8.41 -12.75 -14.95
C VAL A 155 -7.64 -13.17 -13.70
N SER A 156 -8.27 -13.14 -12.52
CA SER A 156 -7.57 -13.41 -11.25
C SER A 156 -8.36 -14.27 -10.27
N GLY A 157 -9.59 -14.65 -10.59
CA GLY A 157 -10.48 -15.39 -9.69
C GLY A 157 -11.00 -14.57 -8.52
N TRP A 158 -10.77 -13.25 -8.52
CA TRP A 158 -11.32 -12.34 -7.52
C TRP A 158 -12.73 -11.88 -7.87
N THR A 159 -13.48 -11.51 -6.84
CA THR A 159 -14.78 -10.83 -6.98
C THR A 159 -14.88 -9.70 -5.97
N CYS A 160 -15.50 -8.60 -6.36
CA CYS A 160 -15.91 -7.53 -5.48
C CYS A 160 -17.29 -7.86 -4.88
N VAL A 161 -17.47 -7.56 -3.60
CA VAL A 161 -18.72 -7.75 -2.87
C VAL A 161 -19.11 -6.37 -2.36
N ALA A 162 -20.28 -5.86 -2.74
CA ALA A 162 -20.74 -4.58 -2.20
C ALA A 162 -20.82 -4.65 -0.66
N VAL A 163 -20.76 -3.52 0.05
CA VAL A 163 -20.98 -3.40 1.50
C VAL A 163 -21.54 -2.02 1.82
N ASP A 164 -22.37 -1.92 2.87
CA ASP A 164 -23.05 -0.66 3.26
C ASP A 164 -22.26 0.20 4.24
N GLY A 165 -20.93 0.05 4.27
CA GLY A 165 -20.04 0.78 5.16
C GLY A 165 -18.69 0.09 5.31
N LEU A 166 -17.98 0.43 6.39
CA LEU A 166 -16.68 -0.15 6.68
C LEU A 166 -16.84 -1.58 7.21
N VAL A 167 -16.15 -2.53 6.58
CA VAL A 167 -16.11 -3.90 7.08
C VAL A 167 -15.14 -4.00 8.25
N LYS A 168 -15.53 -4.72 9.30
CA LYS A 168 -14.67 -4.96 10.46
C LYS A 168 -13.41 -5.69 10.04
N GLY A 169 -12.27 -5.32 10.62
CA GLY A 169 -10.96 -5.88 10.27
C GLY A 169 -10.94 -7.41 10.10
N PRO A 170 -11.34 -8.23 11.11
CA PRO A 170 -11.32 -9.69 10.98
C PRO A 170 -12.15 -10.23 9.81
N GLU A 171 -13.31 -9.63 9.55
CA GLU A 171 -14.20 -10.01 8.45
C GLU A 171 -13.63 -9.58 7.10
N PHE A 172 -13.08 -8.38 7.02
CA PHE A 172 -12.37 -7.88 5.84
C PHE A 172 -11.25 -8.84 5.41
N PHE A 173 -10.39 -9.28 6.35
CA PHE A 173 -9.31 -10.20 6.03
C PHE A 173 -9.80 -11.62 5.67
N ASP A 174 -10.91 -12.10 6.26
CA ASP A 174 -11.53 -13.34 5.83
C ASP A 174 -12.04 -13.25 4.38
N MET A 175 -12.64 -12.12 4.00
CA MET A 175 -13.04 -11.89 2.61
C MET A 175 -11.83 -11.94 1.66
N LEU A 176 -10.73 -11.24 2.00
CA LEU A 176 -9.52 -11.25 1.18
C LEU A 176 -8.92 -12.65 1.02
N LEU A 177 -8.91 -13.46 2.09
CA LEU A 177 -8.46 -14.85 2.04
C LEU A 177 -9.23 -15.66 0.99
N HIS A 178 -10.54 -15.38 0.87
CA HIS A 178 -11.44 -16.02 -0.07
C HIS A 178 -11.55 -15.30 -1.43
N ARG A 179 -10.60 -14.41 -1.76
CA ARG A 179 -10.57 -13.61 -3.00
C ARG A 179 -11.83 -12.77 -3.21
N ARG A 180 -12.39 -12.28 -2.11
CA ARG A 180 -13.53 -11.36 -2.08
C ARG A 180 -13.05 -10.01 -1.58
N PHE A 181 -13.21 -8.97 -2.37
CA PHE A 181 -12.87 -7.61 -1.95
C PHE A 181 -14.15 -6.84 -1.61
N PRO A 182 -14.33 -6.36 -0.37
CA PRO A 182 -15.48 -5.51 -0.05
C PRO A 182 -15.36 -4.17 -0.76
N VAL A 183 -16.45 -3.71 -1.39
CA VAL A 183 -16.53 -2.40 -2.04
C VAL A 183 -17.73 -1.64 -1.51
N THR A 184 -17.56 -0.39 -1.13
CA THR A 184 -18.63 0.43 -0.60
C THR A 184 -19.70 0.63 -1.67
N SER A 185 -20.97 0.43 -1.33
CA SER A 185 -22.09 0.48 -2.28
C SER A 185 -22.43 1.90 -2.76
N ARG A 186 -21.87 2.94 -2.15
CA ARG A 186 -22.24 4.34 -2.37
C ARG A 186 -21.13 5.13 -3.06
N MET A 187 -21.53 6.09 -3.91
CA MET A 187 -20.63 7.11 -4.42
C MET A 187 -20.48 8.25 -3.40
N ARG A 188 -19.31 8.89 -3.36
CA ARG A 188 -19.09 10.10 -2.55
C ARG A 188 -20.00 11.25 -2.98
N ALA A 189 -20.31 12.14 -2.03
CA ALA A 189 -21.09 13.34 -2.33
C ALA A 189 -20.29 14.32 -3.23
N PRO A 190 -20.94 15.17 -4.04
CA PRO A 190 -20.27 16.15 -4.88
C PRO A 190 -19.32 17.10 -4.11
N GLU A 191 -19.61 17.38 -2.84
CA GLU A 191 -18.78 18.21 -1.97
C GLU A 191 -17.46 17.54 -1.58
N GLU A 192 -17.36 16.21 -1.74
CA GLU A 192 -16.21 15.37 -1.37
C GLU A 192 -15.39 14.91 -2.59
N LEU A 193 -15.63 15.51 -3.76
CA LEU A 193 -14.92 15.18 -5.01
C LEU A 193 -13.39 15.29 -4.89
N ARG A 194 -12.90 16.24 -4.07
CA ARG A 194 -11.47 16.46 -3.88
C ARG A 194 -10.84 15.45 -2.92
N PHE A 195 -11.58 15.05 -1.90
CA PHE A 195 -11.14 14.12 -0.87
C PHE A 195 -12.38 13.51 -0.22
N ALA A 196 -12.51 12.19 -0.30
CA ALA A 196 -13.55 11.45 0.41
C ALA A 196 -13.07 11.14 1.82
N ARG A 197 -13.89 11.43 2.83
CA ARG A 197 -13.56 11.17 4.24
C ARG A 197 -13.67 9.69 4.61
N LEU A 198 -14.52 8.96 3.92
CA LEU A 198 -14.72 7.52 4.06
C LEU A 198 -14.58 6.89 2.67
N PRO A 199 -14.23 5.59 2.59
CA PRO A 199 -14.22 4.90 1.32
C PRO A 199 -15.59 4.95 0.65
N ASP A 200 -15.57 5.09 -0.67
CA ASP A 200 -16.72 5.07 -1.56
C ASP A 200 -16.44 4.08 -2.70
N LEU A 201 -17.44 3.79 -3.52
CA LEU A 201 -17.29 2.85 -4.63
C LEU A 201 -16.11 3.20 -5.54
N PHE A 202 -15.90 4.51 -5.82
CA PHE A 202 -14.80 4.94 -6.67
C PHE A 202 -13.44 4.63 -6.02
N HIS A 203 -13.27 4.92 -4.74
CA HIS A 203 -12.07 4.54 -4.01
C HIS A 203 -11.81 3.04 -4.09
N ASP A 204 -12.79 2.22 -3.73
CA ASP A 204 -12.62 0.77 -3.67
C ASP A 204 -12.37 0.16 -5.07
N LEU A 205 -13.22 0.47 -6.05
CA LEU A 205 -13.11 -0.12 -7.39
C LEU A 205 -11.98 0.49 -8.22
N PHE A 206 -11.85 1.81 -8.26
CA PHE A 206 -10.80 2.44 -9.07
C PHE A 206 -9.45 2.30 -8.39
N GLY A 207 -9.37 2.53 -7.07
CA GLY A 207 -8.12 2.47 -6.31
C GLY A 207 -7.55 1.06 -6.14
N HIS A 208 -8.39 0.06 -5.84
CA HIS A 208 -7.93 -1.30 -5.53
C HIS A 208 -8.21 -2.31 -6.65
N GLY A 209 -9.33 -2.16 -7.36
CA GLY A 209 -9.73 -3.08 -8.45
C GLY A 209 -8.63 -3.42 -9.45
N PRO A 210 -7.85 -2.44 -9.97
CA PRO A 210 -6.72 -2.72 -10.86
C PRO A 210 -5.69 -3.68 -10.26
N TYR A 211 -5.37 -3.55 -8.97
CA TYR A 211 -4.45 -4.46 -8.29
C TYR A 211 -5.02 -5.87 -8.16
N LEU A 212 -6.33 -6.00 -7.99
CA LEU A 212 -7.02 -7.30 -7.95
C LEU A 212 -7.06 -7.97 -9.33
N ALA A 213 -7.02 -7.21 -10.42
CA ALA A 213 -7.01 -7.74 -11.78
C ALA A 213 -5.63 -8.25 -12.23
N HIS A 214 -4.55 -7.78 -11.60
CA HIS A 214 -3.19 -8.19 -11.92
C HIS A 214 -2.70 -9.31 -10.97
N ALA A 215 -2.33 -10.47 -11.52
CA ALA A 215 -2.09 -11.71 -10.77
C ALA A 215 -1.14 -11.56 -9.56
N ARG A 216 0.01 -10.89 -9.73
CA ARG A 216 1.00 -10.72 -8.64
C ARG A 216 0.43 -9.94 -7.45
N THR A 217 -0.29 -8.86 -7.72
CA THR A 217 -0.87 -8.02 -6.67
C THR A 217 -2.13 -8.66 -6.11
N ALA A 218 -2.90 -9.36 -6.93
CA ALA A 218 -4.05 -10.16 -6.48
C ALA A 218 -3.63 -11.22 -5.45
N ASP A 219 -2.52 -11.94 -5.69
CA ASP A 219 -1.99 -12.90 -4.72
C ASP A 219 -1.46 -12.22 -3.44
N LEU A 220 -0.86 -11.02 -3.56
CA LEU A 220 -0.45 -10.22 -2.41
C LEU A 220 -1.63 -9.83 -1.51
N TYR A 221 -2.76 -9.38 -2.08
CA TYR A 221 -3.98 -9.11 -1.30
C TYR A 221 -4.51 -10.36 -0.60
N GLN A 222 -4.42 -11.54 -1.25
CA GLN A 222 -4.83 -12.79 -0.61
C GLN A 222 -3.93 -13.15 0.57
N GLU A 223 -2.64 -12.82 0.49
CA GLU A 223 -1.67 -13.05 1.57
C GLU A 223 -1.96 -12.17 2.79
N PHE A 224 -2.35 -10.91 2.59
CA PHE A 224 -2.91 -10.06 3.66
C PHE A 224 -4.11 -10.74 4.34
N GLY A 225 -5.04 -11.28 3.57
CA GLY A 225 -6.19 -12.02 4.10
C GLY A 225 -5.77 -13.24 4.94
N ARG A 226 -4.87 -14.05 4.40
CA ARG A 226 -4.36 -15.25 5.07
C ARG A 226 -3.69 -14.94 6.42
N ILE A 227 -2.86 -13.90 6.47
CA ILE A 227 -2.17 -13.49 7.69
C ILE A 227 -3.15 -12.80 8.66
N GLY A 228 -4.08 -12.00 8.15
CA GLY A 228 -5.10 -11.33 8.98
C GLY A 228 -5.98 -12.31 9.75
N VAL A 229 -6.41 -13.41 9.11
CA VAL A 229 -7.14 -14.48 9.79
C VAL A 229 -6.27 -15.16 10.87
N ARG A 230 -4.95 -15.30 10.66
CA ARG A 230 -4.03 -15.87 11.67
C ARG A 230 -3.73 -14.90 12.82
N CYS A 231 -3.77 -13.59 12.56
CA CYS A 231 -3.67 -12.55 13.58
C CYS A 231 -4.95 -12.45 14.44
N ALA A 232 -5.99 -13.23 14.18
CA ALA A 232 -7.20 -13.26 15.01
C ALA A 232 -6.84 -13.55 16.47
N GLY A 233 -7.25 -12.63 17.37
CA GLY A 233 -6.93 -12.71 18.80
C GLY A 233 -5.52 -12.23 19.18
N ARG A 234 -4.76 -11.64 18.24
CA ARG A 234 -3.41 -11.11 18.45
C ARG A 234 -3.38 -9.61 18.09
N PRO A 235 -3.83 -8.72 19.01
CA PRO A 235 -4.11 -7.32 18.67
C PRO A 235 -2.88 -6.55 18.17
N GLU A 236 -1.70 -6.80 18.73
CA GLU A 236 -0.45 -6.13 18.30
C GLU A 236 -0.02 -6.56 16.89
N ASP A 237 -0.11 -7.85 16.57
CA ASP A 237 0.23 -8.38 15.26
C ASP A 237 -0.81 -7.96 14.20
N PHE A 238 -2.07 -7.89 14.60
CA PHE A 238 -3.16 -7.37 13.78
C PHE A 238 -3.00 -5.87 13.49
N ALA A 239 -2.58 -5.07 14.48
CA ALA A 239 -2.26 -3.66 14.30
C ALA A 239 -1.08 -3.46 13.33
N LEU A 240 -0.03 -4.27 13.45
CA LEU A 240 1.08 -4.23 12.50
C LEU A 240 0.63 -4.60 11.08
N LEU A 241 -0.19 -5.65 10.89
CA LEU A 241 -0.71 -6.01 9.58
C LEU A 241 -1.48 -4.85 8.92
N GLN A 242 -2.37 -4.20 9.68
CA GLN A 242 -3.11 -3.03 9.22
C GLN A 242 -2.18 -1.85 8.91
N GLY A 243 -1.14 -1.64 9.73
CA GLY A 243 -0.13 -0.62 9.47
C GLY A 243 0.64 -0.89 8.17
N ILE A 244 1.00 -2.15 7.89
CA ILE A 244 1.66 -2.54 6.64
C ILE A 244 0.71 -2.26 5.48
N LEU A 245 -0.56 -2.69 5.55
CA LEU A 245 -1.56 -2.43 4.51
C LEU A 245 -1.70 -0.92 4.25
N TRP A 246 -1.87 -0.14 5.31
CA TRP A 246 -2.04 1.31 5.24
C TRP A 246 -0.85 2.00 4.58
N SER A 247 0.35 1.74 5.10
CA SER A 247 1.60 2.36 4.61
C SER A 247 2.03 1.89 3.21
N THR A 248 1.40 0.86 2.65
CA THR A 248 1.76 0.30 1.34
C THR A 248 0.62 0.37 0.33
N LEU A 249 -0.43 -0.44 0.50
CA LEU A 249 -1.50 -0.59 -0.47
C LEU A 249 -2.61 0.45 -0.35
N GLU A 250 -2.69 1.21 0.75
CA GLU A 250 -3.59 2.38 0.86
C GLU A 250 -2.90 3.68 0.50
N THR A 251 -1.77 4.00 1.17
CA THR A 251 -1.08 5.28 1.06
C THR A 251 0.42 5.14 0.78
N GLY A 252 0.87 4.00 0.26
CA GLY A 252 2.27 3.78 -0.06
C GLY A 252 2.69 4.30 -1.42
N LEU A 253 3.99 4.45 -1.58
CA LEU A 253 4.67 4.76 -2.83
C LEU A 253 5.59 3.62 -3.23
N ILE A 254 5.95 3.54 -4.51
CA ILE A 254 6.90 2.56 -5.03
C ILE A 254 7.95 3.24 -5.91
N ARG A 255 9.21 2.84 -5.75
CA ARG A 255 10.28 3.29 -6.65
C ARG A 255 10.24 2.49 -7.94
N THR A 256 10.37 3.19 -9.06
CA THR A 256 10.48 2.58 -10.38
C THR A 256 11.69 3.15 -11.12
N PRO A 257 12.15 2.51 -12.22
CA PRO A 257 13.17 3.13 -13.08
C PRO A 257 12.75 4.51 -13.62
N GLY A 258 11.44 4.79 -13.70
CA GLY A 258 10.89 6.09 -14.09
C GLY A 258 10.69 7.07 -12.93
N GLY A 259 11.18 6.77 -11.73
CA GLY A 259 11.01 7.57 -10.52
C GLY A 259 9.93 7.02 -9.59
N LEU A 260 9.56 7.84 -8.60
CA LEU A 260 8.57 7.49 -7.58
C LEU A 260 7.16 7.44 -8.19
N ARG A 261 6.35 6.47 -7.77
CA ARG A 261 4.95 6.28 -8.19
C ARG A 261 4.05 6.03 -6.99
N ALA A 262 2.79 6.41 -7.11
CA ALA A 262 1.74 6.12 -6.14
C ALA A 262 1.36 4.64 -6.21
N LEU A 263 1.62 3.88 -5.14
CA LEU A 263 1.22 2.48 -5.01
C LEU A 263 -0.15 2.38 -4.34
N GLY A 264 -0.45 3.27 -3.40
CA GLY A 264 -1.68 3.23 -2.62
C GLY A 264 -2.97 3.46 -3.43
N GLY A 265 -4.00 2.64 -3.17
CA GLY A 265 -5.33 2.80 -3.76
C GLY A 265 -6.06 4.06 -3.30
N ALA A 266 -5.91 4.46 -2.04
CA ALA A 266 -6.39 5.74 -1.52
C ALA A 266 -5.78 6.92 -2.29
N ILE A 267 -4.47 6.86 -2.55
CA ILE A 267 -3.78 7.88 -3.33
C ILE A 267 -4.32 7.90 -4.76
N LEU A 268 -4.38 6.75 -5.44
CA LEU A 268 -4.74 6.70 -6.87
C LEU A 268 -6.19 7.14 -7.14
N SER A 269 -7.07 7.01 -6.15
CA SER A 269 -8.45 7.50 -6.17
C SER A 269 -8.63 8.96 -5.71
N SER A 270 -7.54 9.66 -5.37
CA SER A 270 -7.53 11.04 -4.88
C SER A 270 -6.53 11.90 -5.65
N ALA A 271 -7.03 12.86 -6.44
CA ALA A 271 -6.14 13.74 -7.19
C ALA A 271 -5.28 14.65 -6.31
N ASP A 272 -5.79 15.10 -5.17
CA ASP A 272 -5.03 15.94 -4.25
C ASP A 272 -3.90 15.13 -3.59
N GLU A 273 -4.15 13.85 -3.30
CA GLU A 273 -3.14 12.98 -2.69
C GLU A 273 -2.07 12.56 -3.70
N ILE A 274 -2.42 12.31 -4.97
CA ILE A 274 -1.43 12.15 -6.07
C ILE A 274 -0.52 13.38 -6.15
N ARG A 275 -1.09 14.58 -6.15
CA ARG A 275 -0.31 15.83 -6.26
C ARG A 275 0.61 16.01 -5.06
N GLN A 276 0.11 15.71 -3.86
CA GLN A 276 0.88 15.87 -2.63
C GLN A 276 2.02 14.85 -2.53
N CYS A 277 1.74 13.57 -2.73
CA CYS A 277 2.73 12.51 -2.48
C CYS A 277 3.87 12.49 -3.52
N LEU A 278 3.64 13.06 -4.71
CA LEU A 278 4.64 13.21 -5.76
C LEU A 278 5.28 14.61 -5.81
N ASP A 279 4.89 15.52 -4.91
CA ASP A 279 5.58 16.80 -4.74
C ASP A 279 6.99 16.54 -4.18
N PRO A 280 8.07 17.05 -4.82
CA PRO A 280 9.44 16.91 -4.30
C PRO A 280 9.67 17.46 -2.88
N ALA A 281 8.80 18.35 -2.40
CA ALA A 281 8.84 18.88 -1.04
C ALA A 281 8.16 17.97 -0.01
N CYS A 282 7.41 16.96 -0.45
CA CYS A 282 6.73 16.03 0.43
C CYS A 282 7.73 15.05 1.08
N PRO A 283 7.69 14.86 2.41
CA PRO A 283 8.56 13.90 3.07
C PRO A 283 8.15 12.47 2.72
N VAL A 284 9.10 11.74 2.12
CA VAL A 284 8.95 10.32 1.78
C VAL A 284 10.05 9.52 2.48
N GLU A 285 9.65 8.57 3.31
CA GLU A 285 10.53 7.69 4.08
C GLU A 285 10.61 6.30 3.43
N PRO A 286 11.72 5.57 3.57
CA PRO A 286 11.74 4.14 3.22
C PRO A 286 10.71 3.37 4.05
N PHE A 287 10.02 2.42 3.44
CA PHE A 287 9.16 1.50 4.17
C PHE A 287 9.98 0.64 5.14
N ASP A 288 9.56 0.61 6.41
CA ASP A 288 10.17 -0.20 7.46
C ASP A 288 9.06 -0.68 8.42
N PRO A 289 8.79 -2.00 8.49
CA PRO A 289 7.77 -2.56 9.39
C PRO A 289 7.96 -2.17 10.87
N GLU A 290 9.20 -1.97 11.32
CA GLU A 290 9.48 -1.58 12.71
C GLU A 290 9.14 -0.11 12.97
N VAL A 291 9.22 0.75 11.96
CA VAL A 291 8.72 2.13 12.04
C VAL A 291 7.20 2.14 11.95
N VAL A 292 6.64 1.36 11.03
CA VAL A 292 5.19 1.23 10.81
C VAL A 292 4.46 0.73 12.06
N ARG A 293 5.07 -0.18 12.83
CA ARG A 293 4.53 -0.70 14.10
C ARG A 293 4.12 0.41 15.08
N PHE A 294 4.83 1.54 15.08
CA PHE A 294 4.59 2.67 15.98
C PHE A 294 4.05 3.90 15.26
N ALA A 295 3.78 3.78 13.96
CA ALA A 295 3.27 4.87 13.16
C ALA A 295 1.79 5.11 13.45
N THR A 296 1.44 6.36 13.78
CA THR A 296 0.06 6.84 13.70
C THR A 296 -0.22 7.45 12.33
N TYR A 297 -1.47 7.37 11.91
CA TYR A 297 -1.99 7.95 10.68
C TYR A 297 -3.41 8.48 10.92
N ASP A 298 -3.78 9.50 10.14
CA ASP A 298 -5.11 10.11 10.17
C ASP A 298 -5.82 9.77 8.87
N ILE A 299 -6.86 8.94 8.96
CA ILE A 299 -7.60 8.45 7.81
C ILE A 299 -8.54 9.52 7.23
N LEU A 300 -8.83 10.59 7.98
CA LEU A 300 -9.75 11.67 7.59
C LEU A 300 -9.03 12.85 6.93
N ARG A 301 -7.71 12.75 6.72
CA ARG A 301 -6.88 13.83 6.16
C ARG A 301 -5.85 13.28 5.17
N LEU A 302 -5.36 14.16 4.31
CA LEU A 302 -4.19 13.87 3.47
C LEU A 302 -2.98 13.55 4.35
N GLN A 303 -2.23 12.51 3.98
CA GLN A 303 -1.10 12.06 4.79
C GLN A 303 0.03 13.09 4.81
N SER A 304 0.50 13.46 6.00
CA SER A 304 1.63 14.38 6.16
C SER A 304 2.99 13.73 5.90
N ARG A 305 3.04 12.40 5.75
CA ARG A 305 4.23 11.59 5.45
C ARG A 305 3.81 10.36 4.66
N TYR A 306 4.68 9.89 3.77
CA TYR A 306 4.46 8.68 2.97
C TYR A 306 5.63 7.71 3.11
N PHE A 307 5.35 6.43 2.93
CA PHE A 307 6.38 5.38 2.87
C PHE A 307 6.57 4.92 1.43
N ALA A 308 7.82 4.69 1.03
CA ALA A 308 8.17 4.17 -0.27
C ALA A 308 8.82 2.79 -0.14
N VAL A 309 8.27 1.81 -0.86
CA VAL A 309 8.92 0.52 -1.10
C VAL A 309 9.82 0.60 -2.34
N GLU A 310 10.91 -0.14 -2.34
CA GLU A 310 11.80 -0.32 -3.50
C GLU A 310 11.16 -1.27 -4.53
N ASP A 311 10.45 -2.28 -4.06
CA ASP A 311 9.72 -3.26 -4.86
C ASP A 311 8.61 -3.94 -4.02
N LEU A 312 7.82 -4.81 -4.64
CA LEU A 312 6.79 -5.57 -3.93
C LEU A 312 7.39 -6.64 -3.01
N GLU A 313 8.64 -7.05 -3.21
CA GLU A 313 9.28 -8.06 -2.37
C GLU A 313 9.51 -7.56 -0.94
N GLU A 314 9.64 -6.24 -0.73
CA GLU A 314 9.68 -5.67 0.63
C GLU A 314 8.37 -5.89 1.41
N ILE A 315 7.22 -5.76 0.74
CA ILE A 315 5.91 -6.02 1.33
C ILE A 315 5.76 -7.52 1.60
N GLU A 316 6.08 -8.35 0.61
CA GLU A 316 6.05 -9.81 0.71
C GLU A 316 6.94 -10.31 1.87
N SER A 317 8.13 -9.71 2.05
CA SER A 317 9.05 -10.04 3.15
C SER A 317 8.49 -9.64 4.51
N ALA A 318 7.91 -8.44 4.63
CA ALA A 318 7.30 -7.99 5.88
C ALA A 318 6.12 -8.89 6.29
N LEU A 319 5.31 -9.31 5.32
CA LEU A 319 4.24 -10.28 5.54
C LEU A 319 4.78 -11.65 5.95
N ALA A 320 5.84 -12.14 5.31
CA ALA A 320 6.45 -13.42 5.67
C ALA A 320 7.03 -13.42 7.10
N ASP A 321 7.68 -12.33 7.49
CA ASP A 321 8.21 -12.16 8.85
C ASP A 321 7.08 -12.12 9.88
N LEU A 322 5.99 -11.40 9.60
CA LEU A 322 4.81 -11.38 10.46
C LEU A 322 4.14 -12.75 10.56
N ASP A 323 4.01 -13.48 9.46
CA ASP A 323 3.44 -14.83 9.47
C ASP A 323 4.29 -15.81 10.29
N ALA A 324 5.63 -15.68 10.23
CA ALA A 324 6.53 -16.46 11.06
C ALA A 324 6.34 -16.14 12.55
N LEU A 325 6.25 -14.86 12.92
CA LEU A 325 5.97 -14.42 14.29
C LEU A 325 4.66 -14.99 14.84
N VAL A 326 3.60 -14.95 14.02
CA VAL A 326 2.28 -15.46 14.40
C VAL A 326 2.25 -16.99 14.49
N THR A 327 3.01 -17.68 13.63
CA THR A 327 3.10 -19.15 13.62
C THR A 327 3.93 -19.69 14.77
N ASP A 328 5.06 -19.05 15.08
CA ASP A 328 5.98 -19.48 16.14
C ASP A 328 5.54 -19.01 17.53
N GLY A 329 4.67 -17.99 17.59
CA GLY A 329 4.08 -17.39 18.80
C GLY A 329 3.05 -18.24 19.57
N GLY A 330 3.12 -19.57 19.45
CA GLY A 330 2.54 -20.55 20.39
C GLY A 330 3.56 -21.09 21.40
N ARG A 331 4.78 -20.54 21.45
CA ARG A 331 5.81 -20.84 22.46
C ARG A 331 6.61 -19.59 22.81
N SER A 332 6.11 -18.78 23.72
CA SER A 332 6.94 -18.22 24.78
C SER A 332 6.09 -17.73 25.93
#